data_AF-A0A7S0TXK1-F1
#
_entry.id   AF-A0A7S0TXK1-F1
#
_cell.length_a   1.000
_cell.length_b   1.000
_cell.length_c   1.000
_cell.angle_alpha   90.00
_cell.angle_beta   90.00
_cell.angle_gamma   90.00
#
_symmetry.space_group_name_H-M   'P 1'
#
loop_
_entity.id
_entity.type
_entity.pdbx_description
1 polymer ?
#
loop_
_entity_poly.entity_id
_entity_poly.type
_entity_poly.pdbx_seq_one_letter_code
_entity_poly.pdbx_strand_id
1 'polypeptide(L)'
;AKGVGDDEEIHRLALIFFRACTKLSGNAEDILPQEDSEELSMSVFATFARLFPEVVGEYGSGGPNKRMRLHFNQVGYSIYGKEQSRRVPAVRAKPGNPGYGFRQARWRDTLEDDDDRKHCEKTLQEAGCDSAKILQVMENVQALRQQWDAIRRPSRPAGPGRPRRPQHADSDTTSPPSSHSKKENVGRSKHSGARSAEPGVSESISKGNALAVGASKVVRLGTAAGTGANTGTR
;
A
#
# COMPACT_ATOMS: atom_id res chain seq x y z
N ALA A 1 20.49 -16.66 -7.57
CA ALA A 1 20.87 -15.73 -6.47
C ALA A 1 20.15 -14.40 -6.73
N LYS A 2 19.06 -14.16 -6.01
CA LYS A 2 18.33 -12.88 -5.93
C LYS A 2 18.20 -12.64 -4.43
N GLY A 3 18.62 -11.51 -3.87
CA GLY A 3 18.35 -11.35 -2.43
C GLY A 3 19.13 -10.33 -1.61
N VAL A 4 19.98 -9.48 -2.16
CA VAL A 4 20.54 -8.36 -1.37
C VAL A 4 20.52 -7.05 -2.17
N GLY A 5 20.94 -7.07 -3.44
CA GLY A 5 20.86 -5.88 -4.30
C GLY A 5 19.43 -5.42 -4.59
N ASP A 6 18.51 -6.39 -4.77
CA ASP A 6 17.12 -6.11 -5.15
C ASP A 6 16.39 -5.32 -4.05
N ASP A 7 16.57 -5.65 -2.77
CA ASP A 7 15.87 -5.01 -1.64
C ASP A 7 16.35 -3.56 -1.43
N GLU A 8 17.66 -3.29 -1.58
CA GLU A 8 18.21 -1.92 -1.50
C GLU A 8 17.77 -1.04 -2.68
N GLU A 9 17.74 -1.60 -3.89
CA GLU A 9 17.26 -0.90 -5.07
C GLU A 9 15.77 -0.57 -4.98
N ILE A 10 14.95 -1.53 -4.52
CA ILE A 10 13.53 -1.31 -4.23
C ILE A 10 13.37 -0.19 -3.21
N HIS A 11 14.14 -0.21 -2.12
CA HIS A 11 14.08 0.82 -1.10
C HIS A 11 14.44 2.20 -1.66
N ARG A 12 15.52 2.29 -2.43
CA ARG A 12 15.95 3.53 -3.09
C ARG A 12 14.87 4.07 -4.01
N LEU A 13 14.31 3.24 -4.89
CA LEU A 13 13.26 3.63 -5.83
C LEU A 13 11.95 3.98 -5.14
N ALA A 14 11.57 3.26 -4.08
CA ALA A 14 10.41 3.60 -3.27
C ALA A 14 10.56 5.00 -2.66
N LEU A 15 11.74 5.31 -2.08
CA LEU A 15 12.02 6.62 -1.50
C LEU A 15 11.95 7.74 -2.56
N ILE A 16 12.53 7.50 -3.73
CA ILE A 16 12.48 8.43 -4.87
C ILE A 16 11.04 8.63 -5.30
N PHE A 17 10.27 7.56 -5.46
CA PHE A 17 8.87 7.61 -5.87
C PHE A 17 8.03 8.43 -4.88
N PHE A 18 8.15 8.18 -3.57
CA PHE A 18 7.46 8.99 -2.56
C PHE A 18 7.86 10.47 -2.66
N ARG A 19 9.16 10.78 -2.78
CA ARG A 19 9.63 12.17 -2.86
C ARG A 19 9.16 12.89 -4.12
N ALA A 20 9.16 12.18 -5.25
CA ALA A 20 8.80 12.71 -6.56
C ALA A 20 7.29 12.88 -6.72
N CYS A 21 6.49 11.91 -6.23
CA CYS A 21 5.07 11.80 -6.58
C CYS A 21 4.14 12.22 -5.45
N THR A 22 4.63 12.31 -4.22
CA THR A 22 3.82 12.64 -3.04
C THR A 22 4.44 13.79 -2.25
N LYS A 23 3.63 14.45 -1.41
CA LYS A 23 4.08 15.48 -0.49
C LYS A 23 3.29 15.49 0.81
N LEU A 24 3.88 16.10 1.84
CA LEU A 24 3.18 16.44 3.07
C LEU A 24 2.04 17.43 2.75
N SER A 25 0.89 17.18 3.35
CA SER A 25 -0.25 18.06 3.31
C SER A 25 -0.35 18.89 4.58
N GLY A 26 -0.70 20.17 4.42
CA GLY A 26 -1.12 21.01 5.53
C GLY A 26 -2.50 20.63 6.09
N ASN A 27 -3.27 19.82 5.36
CA ASN A 27 -4.56 19.33 5.84
C ASN A 27 -4.39 18.05 6.65
N ALA A 28 -4.78 18.09 7.94
CA ALA A 28 -4.79 16.94 8.84
C ALA A 28 -5.70 15.79 8.37
N GLU A 29 -6.57 16.07 7.40
CA GLU A 29 -7.50 15.09 6.86
C GLU A 29 -7.02 14.35 5.62
N ASP A 30 -5.94 14.82 5.01
CA ASP A 30 -5.38 14.17 3.84
C ASP A 30 -4.69 12.87 4.24
N ILE A 31 -4.97 11.83 3.45
CA ILE A 31 -4.40 10.50 3.63
C ILE A 31 -4.25 9.87 2.25
N LEU A 32 -3.12 9.19 2.02
CA LEU A 32 -2.94 8.36 0.83
C LEU A 32 -3.19 6.88 1.16
N PRO A 33 -3.89 6.13 0.30
CA PRO A 33 -4.26 4.75 0.57
C PRO A 33 -3.05 3.81 0.52
N GLN A 34 -2.89 2.98 1.56
CA GLN A 34 -1.85 1.93 1.61
C GLN A 34 -2.27 0.68 0.83
N GLU A 35 -3.58 0.44 0.69
CA GLU A 35 -4.17 -0.74 0.05
C GLU A 35 -5.21 -0.31 -0.97
N ASP A 36 -5.38 -1.14 -1.99
CA ASP A 36 -6.42 -0.93 -3.01
C ASP A 36 -7.81 -1.11 -2.37
N SER A 37 -8.88 -0.83 -3.11
CA SER A 37 -10.21 -1.41 -2.81
C SER A 37 -10.48 -2.58 -3.77
N GLU A 38 -11.55 -3.34 -3.54
CA GLU A 38 -11.98 -4.36 -4.52
C GLU A 38 -12.39 -3.75 -5.87
N GLU A 39 -12.78 -2.47 -5.86
CA GLU A 39 -13.33 -1.75 -7.00
C GLU A 39 -12.30 -0.85 -7.71
N LEU A 40 -11.27 -0.40 -6.99
CA LEU A 40 -10.34 0.63 -7.46
C LEU A 40 -8.91 0.35 -6.96
N SER A 41 -7.98 0.20 -7.92
CA SER A 41 -6.55 0.09 -7.61
C SER A 41 -5.92 1.48 -7.51
N MET A 42 -5.97 2.06 -6.32
CA MET A 42 -5.46 3.42 -6.05
C MET A 42 -4.38 3.46 -4.97
N SER A 43 -3.95 2.32 -4.45
CA SER A 43 -2.88 2.30 -3.46
C SER A 43 -1.61 2.88 -4.05
N VAL A 44 -0.85 3.52 -3.17
CA VAL A 44 0.46 4.08 -3.54
C VAL A 44 1.39 2.96 -4.04
N PHE A 45 1.32 1.76 -3.43
CA PHE A 45 2.12 0.62 -3.87
C PHE A 45 1.67 0.07 -5.24
N ALA A 46 0.37 -0.03 -5.52
CA ALA A 46 -0.08 -0.50 -6.83
C ALA A 46 0.34 0.45 -7.95
N THR A 47 0.28 1.76 -7.67
CA THR A 47 0.80 2.79 -8.58
C THR A 47 2.29 2.61 -8.82
N PHE A 48 3.08 2.45 -7.76
CA PHE A 48 4.51 2.18 -7.86
C PHE A 48 4.80 0.90 -8.67
N ALA A 49 4.11 -0.20 -8.38
CA ALA A 49 4.29 -1.48 -9.06
C ALA A 49 4.01 -1.41 -10.56
N ARG A 50 2.99 -0.63 -10.95
CA ARG A 50 2.64 -0.41 -12.35
C ARG A 50 3.65 0.48 -13.07
N LEU A 51 4.24 1.44 -12.36
CA LEU A 51 5.21 2.38 -12.90
C LEU A 51 6.63 1.83 -12.89
N PHE A 52 6.98 0.86 -12.07
CA PHE A 52 8.33 0.27 -12.02
C PHE A 52 8.28 -1.27 -12.13
N PRO A 53 7.66 -1.82 -13.20
CA PRO A 53 7.51 -3.27 -13.36
C PRO A 53 8.84 -4.01 -13.45
N GLU A 54 9.91 -3.35 -13.90
CA GLU A 54 11.27 -3.88 -13.95
C GLU A 54 11.82 -4.26 -12.56
N VAL A 55 11.38 -3.56 -11.52
CA VAL A 55 11.82 -3.76 -10.14
C VAL A 55 10.84 -4.65 -9.38
N VAL A 56 9.53 -4.47 -9.63
CA VAL A 56 8.48 -5.22 -8.93
C VAL A 56 8.26 -6.62 -9.53
N GLY A 57 8.59 -6.79 -10.81
CA GLY A 57 8.43 -8.03 -11.54
C GLY A 57 6.99 -8.30 -12.00
N GLU A 58 6.81 -9.46 -12.63
CA GLU A 58 5.58 -9.88 -13.32
C GLU A 58 4.33 -9.92 -12.43
N TYR A 59 4.49 -10.10 -11.11
CA TYR A 59 3.38 -10.19 -10.16
C TYR A 59 2.81 -8.84 -9.74
N GLY A 60 3.43 -7.72 -10.12
CA GLY A 60 2.92 -6.36 -9.85
C GLY A 60 2.54 -6.13 -8.38
N SER A 61 1.32 -5.64 -8.13
CA SER A 61 0.80 -5.41 -6.78
C SER A 61 0.23 -6.65 -6.08
N GLY A 62 0.34 -7.82 -6.71
CA GLY A 62 -0.30 -9.07 -6.31
C GLY A 62 0.21 -9.68 -5.01
N GLY A 63 -0.46 -10.75 -4.58
CA GLY A 63 -0.13 -11.53 -3.38
C GLY A 63 1.35 -11.95 -3.24
N PRO A 64 2.02 -12.42 -4.32
CA PRO A 64 3.44 -12.80 -4.26
C PRO A 64 4.38 -11.67 -3.80
N ASN A 65 4.03 -10.41 -4.08
CA ASN A 65 4.83 -9.24 -3.72
C ASN A 65 4.49 -8.68 -2.34
N LYS A 66 3.88 -9.47 -1.45
CA LYS A 66 3.52 -9.05 -0.09
C LYS A 66 4.71 -8.52 0.71
N ARG A 67 5.87 -9.17 0.66
CA ARG A 67 7.08 -8.73 1.38
C ARG A 67 7.57 -7.38 0.86
N MET A 68 7.64 -7.23 -0.46
CA MET A 68 8.02 -5.97 -1.10
C MET A 68 7.08 -4.82 -0.72
N ARG A 69 5.77 -5.06 -0.76
CA ARG A 69 4.76 -4.10 -0.30
C ARG A 69 4.97 -3.68 1.15
N LEU A 70 5.32 -4.62 2.04
CA LEU A 70 5.61 -4.29 3.44
C LEU A 70 6.85 -3.37 3.56
N HIS A 71 7.92 -3.65 2.82
CA HIS A 71 9.10 -2.77 2.77
C HIS A 71 8.78 -1.40 2.19
N PHE A 72 8.05 -1.34 1.07
CA PHE A 72 7.58 -0.09 0.47
C PHE A 72 6.76 0.74 1.46
N ASN A 73 5.81 0.12 2.16
CA ASN A 73 4.99 0.80 3.15
C ASN A 73 5.83 1.30 4.33
N GLN A 74 6.86 0.55 4.75
CA GLN A 74 7.78 0.99 5.79
C GLN A 74 8.50 2.29 5.40
N VAL A 75 8.88 2.44 4.12
CA VAL A 75 9.44 3.70 3.59
C VAL A 75 8.40 4.83 3.68
N GLY A 76 7.17 4.60 3.21
CA GLY A 76 6.13 5.63 3.31
C GLY A 76 5.83 6.04 4.76
N TYR A 77 5.87 5.08 5.70
CA TYR A 77 5.66 5.36 7.12
C TYR A 77 6.79 6.13 7.78
N SER A 78 8.04 5.98 7.33
CA SER A 78 9.13 6.81 7.84
C SER A 78 9.02 8.27 7.39
N ILE A 79 8.34 8.53 6.27
CA ILE A 79 8.12 9.89 5.73
C ILE A 79 6.89 10.54 6.35
N TYR A 80 5.76 9.81 6.38
CA TYR A 80 4.44 10.38 6.68
C TYR A 80 3.85 9.91 8.01
N GLY A 81 4.35 8.80 8.55
CA GLY A 81 3.69 8.08 9.63
C GLY A 81 2.51 7.23 9.15
N LYS A 82 2.13 6.28 10.01
CA LYS A 82 1.00 5.37 9.78
C LYS A 82 -0.28 5.94 10.37
N GLU A 83 -1.36 5.91 9.61
CA GLU A 83 -2.70 6.24 10.11
C GLU A 83 -3.71 5.16 9.74
N GLN A 84 -4.64 4.90 10.67
CA GLN A 84 -5.81 4.08 10.41
C GLN A 84 -7.03 5.00 10.32
N SER A 85 -7.66 5.11 9.15
CA SER A 85 -8.74 6.07 8.91
C SER A 85 -9.89 5.49 8.11
N ARG A 86 -11.13 5.86 8.46
CA ARG A 86 -12.33 5.47 7.69
C ARG A 86 -12.39 6.12 6.31
N ARG A 87 -11.51 7.11 6.07
CA ARG A 87 -11.31 7.77 4.79
C ARG A 87 -10.59 6.88 3.78
N VAL A 88 -9.84 5.90 4.26
CA VAL A 88 -9.14 4.95 3.39
C VAL A 88 -10.07 3.77 3.10
N PRO A 89 -10.32 3.44 1.83
CA PRO A 89 -11.01 2.20 1.46
C PRO A 89 -10.30 0.98 2.05
N ALA A 90 -11.07 0.01 2.52
CA ALA A 90 -10.50 -1.23 3.05
C ALA A 90 -11.20 -2.42 2.38
N VAL A 91 -10.45 -3.11 1.51
CA VAL A 91 -10.88 -4.24 0.66
C VAL A 91 -11.76 -5.24 1.42
N ARG A 92 -11.45 -5.50 2.70
CA ARG A 92 -12.09 -6.57 3.51
C ARG A 92 -12.38 -6.15 4.94
N ALA A 93 -12.53 -4.85 5.16
CA ALA A 93 -12.84 -4.37 6.50
C ALA A 93 -14.25 -4.80 6.91
N LYS A 94 -14.34 -5.49 8.04
CA LYS A 94 -15.61 -5.55 8.79
C LYS A 94 -16.13 -4.12 8.98
N PRO A 95 -17.45 -3.90 8.96
CA PRO A 95 -18.03 -2.60 9.30
C PRO A 95 -17.38 -2.05 10.58
N GLY A 96 -16.71 -0.90 10.47
CA GLY A 96 -15.98 -0.28 11.58
C GLY A 96 -14.47 -0.54 11.66
N ASN A 97 -13.86 -1.28 10.71
CA ASN A 97 -12.40 -1.38 10.59
C ASN A 97 -11.87 -0.38 9.54
N PRO A 98 -11.27 0.75 9.96
CA PRO A 98 -10.75 1.73 9.02
C PRO A 98 -9.54 1.18 8.25
N GLY A 99 -9.39 1.58 6.98
CA GLY A 99 -8.22 1.25 6.16
C GLY A 99 -6.96 1.94 6.66
N TYR A 100 -5.80 1.43 6.24
CA TYR A 100 -4.50 2.03 6.56
C TYR A 100 -4.03 2.95 5.45
N GLY A 101 -3.41 4.06 5.82
CA GLY A 101 -2.82 4.99 4.88
C GLY A 101 -1.65 5.78 5.46
N PHE A 102 -1.08 6.61 4.59
CA PHE A 102 0.00 7.53 4.92
C PHE A 102 -0.60 8.84 5.43
N ARG A 103 -0.35 9.16 6.70
CA ARG A 103 -0.94 10.31 7.39
C ARG A 103 -0.49 11.62 6.74
N GLN A 104 -1.42 12.57 6.58
CA GLN A 104 -1.12 13.91 6.07
C GLN A 104 -0.32 13.88 4.76
N ALA A 105 -0.57 12.88 3.93
CA ALA A 105 0.09 12.73 2.64
C ALA A 105 -0.93 13.02 1.54
N ARG A 106 -0.45 13.64 0.45
CA ARG A 106 -1.21 13.81 -0.79
C ARG A 106 -0.34 13.58 -2.00
N TRP A 107 -0.97 13.25 -3.12
CA TRP A 107 -0.32 13.24 -4.42
C TRP A 107 0.11 14.66 -4.78
N ARG A 108 1.25 14.78 -5.46
CA ARG A 108 1.64 16.03 -6.10
C ARG A 108 0.78 16.29 -7.33
N ASP A 109 0.64 17.56 -7.67
CA ASP A 109 -0.01 18.00 -8.90
C ASP A 109 1.05 18.11 -9.99
N THR A 110 1.33 16.99 -10.65
CA THR A 110 2.51 16.81 -11.50
C THR A 110 2.37 17.48 -12.87
N LEU A 111 1.19 18.00 -13.23
CA LEU A 111 0.97 18.67 -14.51
C LEU A 111 0.52 20.13 -14.37
N GLU A 112 -0.35 20.44 -13.40
CA GLU A 112 -0.98 21.76 -13.29
C GLU A 112 -0.22 22.71 -12.36
N ASP A 113 0.50 22.20 -11.35
CA ASP A 113 1.34 22.99 -10.44
C ASP A 113 2.80 22.99 -10.90
N ASP A 114 3.32 24.17 -11.23
CA ASP A 114 4.66 24.33 -11.80
C ASP A 114 5.79 23.84 -10.87
N ASP A 115 5.64 24.04 -9.56
CA ASP A 115 6.66 23.67 -8.58
C ASP A 115 6.68 22.16 -8.36
N ASP A 116 5.52 21.53 -8.20
CA ASP A 116 5.40 20.07 -8.15
C ASP A 116 5.87 19.41 -9.44
N ARG A 117 5.54 19.98 -10.60
CA ARG A 117 5.98 19.48 -11.92
C ARG A 117 7.51 19.44 -12.01
N LYS A 118 8.17 20.58 -11.76
CA LYS A 118 9.64 20.68 -11.79
C LYS A 118 10.29 19.78 -10.76
N HIS A 119 9.72 19.70 -9.56
CA HIS A 119 10.23 18.85 -8.49
C HIS A 119 10.16 17.35 -8.87
N CYS A 120 9.03 16.91 -9.42
CA CYS A 120 8.83 15.53 -9.86
C CYS A 120 9.83 15.16 -10.97
N GLU A 121 9.90 15.99 -12.03
CA GLU A 121 10.83 15.80 -13.15
C GLU A 121 12.28 15.72 -12.67
N LYS A 122 12.74 16.70 -11.89
CA LYS A 122 14.10 16.73 -11.35
C LYS A 122 14.42 15.50 -10.51
N THR A 123 13.52 15.12 -9.59
CA THR A 123 13.74 13.98 -8.69
C THR A 123 13.84 12.66 -9.44
N LEU A 124 13.01 12.46 -10.48
CA LEU A 124 13.05 11.26 -11.32
C LEU A 124 14.26 11.26 -12.28
N GLN A 125 14.66 12.42 -12.78
CA GLN A 125 15.87 12.56 -13.60
C GLN A 125 17.13 12.22 -12.78
N GLU A 126 17.25 12.72 -11.55
CA GLU A 126 18.33 12.37 -10.62
C GLU A 126 18.34 10.88 -10.26
N ALA A 127 17.19 10.21 -10.36
CA ALA A 127 17.06 8.77 -10.16
C ALA A 127 17.51 7.93 -11.36
N GLY A 128 17.81 8.56 -12.50
CA GLY A 128 18.19 7.92 -13.76
C GLY A 128 17.01 7.54 -14.66
N CYS A 129 15.80 8.06 -14.40
CA CYS A 129 14.67 7.85 -15.31
C CYS A 129 14.85 8.67 -16.59
N ASP A 130 14.56 8.08 -17.75
CA ASP A 130 14.54 8.80 -19.02
C ASP A 130 13.29 9.70 -19.13
N SER A 131 13.30 10.62 -20.10
CA SER A 131 12.22 11.59 -20.30
C SER A 131 10.86 10.93 -20.59
N ALA A 132 10.85 9.79 -21.29
CA ALA A 132 9.61 9.08 -21.60
C ALA A 132 9.00 8.47 -20.32
N LYS A 133 9.84 7.91 -19.46
CA LYS A 133 9.47 7.36 -18.16
C LYS A 133 8.97 8.45 -17.22
N ILE A 134 9.66 9.59 -17.18
CA ILE A 134 9.26 10.76 -16.38
C ILE A 134 7.86 11.22 -16.78
N LEU A 135 7.63 11.43 -18.08
CA LEU A 135 6.32 11.83 -18.60
C LEU A 135 5.24 10.81 -18.22
N GLN A 136 5.53 9.52 -18.42
CA GLN A 136 4.63 8.44 -18.03
C GLN A 136 4.27 8.51 -16.54
N VAL A 137 5.25 8.66 -15.65
CA VAL A 137 5.00 8.77 -14.20
C VAL A 137 4.13 9.98 -13.90
N MET A 138 4.46 11.14 -14.46
CA MET A 138 3.74 12.40 -14.20
C MET A 138 2.28 12.35 -14.64
N GLU A 139 2.00 11.85 -15.84
CA GLU A 139 0.62 11.71 -16.34
C GLU A 139 -0.19 10.74 -15.49
N ASN A 140 0.42 9.63 -15.09
CA ASN A 140 -0.25 8.60 -14.31
C ASN A 140 -0.53 9.04 -12.87
N VAL A 141 0.41 9.74 -12.25
CA VAL A 141 0.22 10.32 -10.91
C VAL A 141 -0.86 11.40 -10.94
N GLN A 142 -0.90 12.25 -11.98
CA GLN A 142 -1.96 13.25 -12.11
C GLN A 142 -3.34 12.62 -12.24
N ALA A 143 -3.49 11.62 -13.11
CA ALA A 143 -4.75 10.92 -13.29
C ALA A 143 -5.22 10.26 -11.97
N LEU A 144 -4.30 9.62 -11.25
CA LEU A 144 -4.59 9.01 -9.94
C LEU A 144 -4.96 10.03 -8.87
N ARG A 145 -4.28 11.18 -8.84
CA ARG A 145 -4.62 12.29 -7.95
C ARG A 145 -6.06 12.73 -8.19
N GLN A 146 -6.41 13.03 -9.44
CA GLN A 146 -7.75 13.51 -9.80
C GLN A 146 -8.83 12.48 -9.43
N GLN A 147 -8.58 11.20 -9.68
CA GLN A 147 -9.46 10.12 -9.26
C GLN A 147 -9.60 10.05 -7.73
N TRP A 148 -8.49 10.09 -7.00
CA TRP A 148 -8.47 10.07 -5.54
C TRP A 148 -9.22 11.26 -4.94
N ASP A 149 -8.99 12.46 -5.47
CA ASP A 149 -9.66 13.69 -5.06
C ASP A 149 -11.18 13.64 -5.32
N ALA A 150 -11.60 13.00 -6.42
CA ALA A 150 -13.02 12.85 -6.75
C ALA A 150 -13.77 11.90 -5.80
N ILE A 151 -13.11 10.84 -5.31
CA ILE A 151 -13.76 9.82 -4.47
C ILE A 151 -13.59 10.09 -2.97
N ARG A 152 -12.53 10.80 -2.57
CA ARG A 152 -12.26 11.00 -1.15
C ARG A 152 -13.38 11.86 -0.60
N ARG A 153 -14.08 11.31 0.39
CA ARG A 153 -15.22 12.01 0.98
C ARG A 153 -14.70 13.26 1.68
N PRO A 154 -15.22 14.47 1.38
CA PRO A 154 -14.96 15.62 2.23
C PRO A 154 -15.38 15.29 3.66
N SER A 155 -14.67 15.85 4.64
CA SER A 155 -14.99 15.62 6.05
C SER A 155 -16.49 15.76 6.27
N ARG A 156 -17.10 14.77 6.89
CA ARG A 156 -18.47 14.98 7.37
C ARG A 156 -18.39 16.14 8.35
N PRO A 157 -19.25 17.17 8.23
CA PRO A 157 -19.37 18.16 9.31
C PRO A 157 -19.58 17.38 10.60
N ALA A 158 -18.98 17.86 11.69
CA ALA A 158 -19.16 17.26 13.01
C ALA A 158 -20.66 16.98 13.18
N GLY A 159 -21.05 15.70 13.18
CA GLY A 159 -22.45 15.34 13.28
C GLY A 159 -23.03 16.01 14.53
N PRO A 160 -24.34 16.31 14.56
CA PRO A 160 -24.96 16.97 15.70
C PRO A 160 -24.51 16.23 16.95
N GLY A 161 -23.70 16.92 17.77
CA GLY A 161 -22.95 16.28 18.84
C GLY A 161 -23.92 15.43 19.65
N ARG A 162 -23.58 14.16 19.88
CA ARG A 162 -24.41 13.28 20.72
C ARG A 162 -24.69 14.07 22.01
N PRO A 163 -25.96 14.34 22.37
CA PRO A 163 -26.26 15.11 23.56
C PRO A 163 -25.49 14.50 24.73
N ARG A 164 -24.57 15.27 25.31
CA ARG A 164 -23.90 14.83 26.53
C ARG A 164 -25.02 14.66 27.53
N ARG A 165 -25.20 13.42 28.02
CA ARG A 165 -26.13 13.11 29.09
C ARG A 165 -25.84 14.13 30.20
N PRO A 166 -26.79 14.97 30.63
CA PRO A 166 -26.55 15.87 31.74
C PRO A 166 -26.07 14.99 32.89
N GLN A 167 -24.84 15.26 33.34
CA GLN A 167 -24.39 14.73 34.61
C GLN A 167 -25.37 15.29 35.62
N HIS A 168 -26.11 14.41 36.27
CA HIS A 168 -26.89 14.78 37.44
C HIS A 168 -25.91 15.44 38.42
N ALA A 169 -26.08 16.74 38.58
CA ALA A 169 -25.67 17.41 39.79
C ALA A 169 -26.44 16.78 40.96
N ASP A 170 -25.78 16.81 42.11
CA ASP A 170 -26.30 16.58 43.46
C ASP A 170 -26.24 15.15 43.99
N SER A 171 -25.19 14.87 44.76
CA SER A 171 -25.37 14.82 46.22
C SER A 171 -24.02 14.87 46.93
N ASP A 172 -23.80 15.98 47.62
CA ASP A 172 -22.95 16.05 48.81
C ASP A 172 -23.30 14.93 49.79
N THR A 173 -22.31 14.13 50.20
CA THR A 173 -22.24 13.56 51.55
C THR A 173 -20.79 13.23 51.91
N THR A 174 -20.17 14.17 52.62
CA THR A 174 -19.38 13.98 53.86
C THR A 174 -18.64 12.64 54.07
N SER A 175 -17.31 12.66 54.06
CA SER A 175 -16.43 11.66 54.73
C SER A 175 -16.08 12.12 56.18
N PRO A 176 -15.32 11.41 57.06
CA PRO A 176 -14.69 10.06 57.07
C PRO A 176 -14.82 9.38 58.50
N PRO A 177 -13.83 8.64 59.09
CA PRO A 177 -12.99 7.48 58.69
C PRO A 177 -13.17 6.25 59.63
N SER A 178 -12.63 5.06 59.28
CA SER A 178 -12.25 4.04 60.29
C SER A 178 -11.27 2.98 59.76
N SER A 179 -10.31 2.67 60.62
CA SER A 179 -9.10 1.85 60.51
C SER A 179 -9.27 0.33 60.70
N HIS A 180 -8.24 -0.41 60.25
CA HIS A 180 -7.78 -1.74 60.68
C HIS A 180 -8.59 -3.00 60.30
N SER A 181 -7.97 -3.86 59.49
CA SER A 181 -7.39 -5.12 60.01
C SER A 181 -6.61 -5.90 58.96
N LYS A 182 -5.36 -6.24 59.33
CA LYS A 182 -4.54 -7.32 58.76
C LYS A 182 -5.30 -8.65 58.83
N LYS A 183 -5.09 -9.53 57.85
CA LYS A 183 -4.93 -10.97 58.08
C LYS A 183 -4.19 -11.64 56.92
N GLU A 184 -3.01 -12.12 57.27
CA GLU A 184 -2.27 -13.19 56.58
C GLU A 184 -3.07 -14.49 56.59
N ASN A 185 -2.95 -15.30 55.53
CA ASN A 185 -2.61 -16.73 55.59
C ASN A 185 -2.42 -17.27 54.17
N VAL A 186 -1.21 -17.67 53.79
CA VAL A 186 -0.68 -19.04 53.85
C VAL A 186 -1.42 -20.03 52.95
N GLY A 187 -0.81 -20.26 51.79
CA GLY A 187 -0.40 -21.57 51.29
C GLY A 187 -1.47 -22.63 50.99
N ARG A 188 -1.52 -23.08 49.73
CA ARG A 188 -1.37 -24.52 49.48
C ARG A 188 -0.85 -24.85 48.08
N SER A 189 0.11 -25.75 48.12
CA SER A 189 0.86 -26.38 47.06
C SER A 189 0.04 -27.42 46.28
N LYS A 190 0.49 -27.67 45.04
CA LYS A 190 0.51 -28.95 44.29
C LYS A 190 -0.80 -29.55 43.79
N HIS A 191 -0.86 -29.78 42.48
CA HIS A 191 -0.97 -31.09 41.81
C HIS A 191 -1.02 -30.84 40.28
N SER A 192 0.02 -31.19 39.49
CA SER A 192 0.40 -32.52 38.96
C SER A 192 -0.37 -32.94 37.71
N GLY A 193 0.37 -33.41 36.69
CA GLY A 193 -0.15 -34.24 35.58
C GLY A 193 0.21 -33.67 34.20
N ALA A 194 1.37 -34.02 33.61
CA ALA A 194 1.58 -35.20 32.74
C ALA A 194 0.96 -35.00 31.34
N ARG A 195 1.76 -34.70 30.29
CA ARG A 195 2.58 -35.59 29.43
C ARG A 195 1.78 -36.44 28.44
N SER A 196 2.35 -36.52 27.22
CA SER A 196 2.13 -37.49 26.12
C SER A 196 0.97 -37.12 25.16
N ALA A 197 1.06 -37.28 23.83
CA ALA A 197 2.08 -37.80 22.92
C ALA A 197 1.69 -37.40 21.47
N GLU A 198 2.69 -36.98 20.65
CA GLU A 198 3.13 -37.53 19.34
C GLU A 198 2.10 -37.90 18.22
N PRO A 199 2.55 -38.04 16.95
CA PRO A 199 1.99 -37.32 15.80
C PRO A 199 1.22 -38.20 14.79
N GLY A 200 0.32 -37.56 14.05
CA GLY A 200 -0.40 -38.18 12.94
C GLY A 200 0.26 -37.89 11.59
N VAL A 201 1.03 -38.86 11.11
CA VAL A 201 1.42 -39.03 9.71
C VAL A 201 0.16 -39.31 8.88
N SER A 202 0.01 -38.67 7.71
CA SER A 202 -0.82 -39.23 6.65
C SER A 202 -0.22 -38.94 5.27
N GLU A 203 -0.05 -40.02 4.54
CA GLU A 203 0.57 -40.16 3.24
C GLU A 203 -0.22 -39.55 2.09
N SER A 204 0.56 -39.14 1.10
CA SER A 204 0.31 -39.00 -0.33
C SER A 204 -0.74 -39.93 -0.96
N ILE A 205 -1.60 -39.33 -1.79
CA ILE A 205 -2.23 -40.03 -2.93
C ILE A 205 -1.90 -39.24 -4.21
N SER A 206 -1.00 -39.83 -4.99
CA SER A 206 -0.81 -39.57 -6.42
C SER A 206 -1.92 -40.25 -7.21
N LYS A 207 -2.63 -39.50 -8.06
CA LYS A 207 -3.25 -40.03 -9.29
C LYS A 207 -3.17 -38.97 -10.38
N GLY A 208 -2.38 -39.27 -11.40
CA GLY A 208 -2.37 -38.51 -12.66
C GLY A 208 -3.64 -38.75 -13.46
N ASN A 209 -3.94 -37.84 -14.38
CA ASN A 209 -4.49 -38.21 -15.66
C ASN A 209 -4.04 -37.24 -16.75
N ALA A 210 -3.80 -37.81 -17.92
CA ALA A 210 -3.06 -37.25 -19.03
C ALA A 210 -3.97 -36.63 -20.11
N LEU A 211 -3.32 -35.90 -21.03
CA LEU A 211 -3.61 -35.75 -22.47
C LEU A 211 -4.86 -34.96 -22.92
N ALA A 212 -4.64 -33.79 -23.56
CA ALA A 212 -4.78 -33.60 -25.01
C ALA A 212 -4.30 -32.16 -25.38
N VAL A 213 -3.22 -32.01 -26.15
CA VAL A 213 -3.18 -31.71 -27.61
C VAL A 213 -3.87 -30.40 -28.01
N GLY A 214 -3.06 -29.44 -28.47
CA GLY A 214 -3.53 -28.20 -29.07
C GLY A 214 -2.39 -27.39 -29.69
N ALA A 215 -1.78 -27.92 -30.75
CA ALA A 215 -0.79 -27.21 -31.54
C ALA A 215 -1.42 -25.98 -32.22
N SER A 216 -0.76 -24.82 -32.16
CA SER A 216 -1.08 -23.68 -33.04
C SER A 216 0.20 -23.01 -33.52
N LYS A 217 0.64 -23.55 -34.66
CA LYS A 217 1.04 -22.85 -35.90
C LYS A 217 1.90 -21.58 -35.75
N VAL A 218 3.19 -21.80 -35.92
CA VAL A 218 4.17 -20.82 -36.40
C VAL A 218 3.77 -20.34 -37.79
N VAL A 219 3.59 -19.03 -37.97
CA VAL A 219 3.61 -18.37 -39.28
C VAL A 219 4.75 -17.36 -39.27
N ARG A 220 5.87 -17.76 -39.87
CA ARG A 220 6.89 -16.85 -40.42
C ARG A 220 6.76 -16.96 -41.93
N LEU A 221 6.59 -15.82 -42.60
CA LEU A 221 7.04 -15.55 -43.98
C LEU A 221 6.67 -14.11 -44.33
N GLY A 222 7.63 -13.35 -44.86
CA GLY A 222 7.36 -11.99 -45.33
C GLY A 222 8.59 -11.09 -45.46
N THR A 223 9.69 -11.61 -46.02
CA THR A 223 10.82 -10.82 -46.51
C THR A 223 10.35 -10.01 -47.73
N ALA A 224 10.51 -8.69 -47.70
CA ALA A 224 10.42 -7.84 -48.90
C ALA A 224 11.65 -6.94 -48.96
N ALA A 225 12.55 -7.30 -49.88
CA ALA A 225 13.66 -6.48 -50.32
C ALA A 225 13.12 -5.37 -51.24
N GLY A 226 13.45 -4.11 -50.93
CA GLY A 226 13.18 -2.95 -51.78
C GLY A 226 14.49 -2.34 -52.24
N THR A 227 15.03 -2.86 -53.35
CA THR A 227 16.17 -2.28 -54.07
C THR A 227 15.63 -1.27 -55.07
N GLY A 228 15.76 0.03 -54.79
CA GLY A 228 15.44 1.11 -55.70
C GLY A 228 16.70 1.85 -56.12
N ALA A 229 17.33 1.40 -57.20
CA ALA A 229 18.35 2.17 -57.91
C ALA A 229 17.66 3.27 -58.72
N ASN A 230 18.01 4.53 -58.45
CA ASN A 230 17.58 5.67 -59.26
C ASN A 230 18.82 6.24 -59.99
N THR A 231 18.96 5.89 -61.26
CA THR A 231 19.92 6.51 -62.18
C THR A 231 19.15 7.00 -63.41
N GLY A 232 19.06 8.32 -63.56
CA GLY A 232 18.56 9.01 -64.74
C GLY A 232 18.88 10.51 -64.61
N THR A 233 20.00 10.94 -65.18
CA THR A 233 20.12 11.69 -66.46
C THR A 233 19.92 13.19 -66.34
N ARG A 234 21.03 13.94 -66.36
CA ARG A 234 21.45 14.76 -67.52
C ARG A 234 22.88 15.26 -67.34
#